data_AF-A0A285SG91-F1
#
_entry.id   AF-A0A285SG91-F1
#
_cell.length_a   1.000
_cell.length_b   1.000
_cell.length_c   1.000
_cell.angle_alpha   90.00
_cell.angle_beta   90.00
_cell.angle_gamma   90.00
#
_symmetry.space_group_name_H-M   'P 1'
#
loop_
_entity.id
_entity.type
_entity.pdbx_description
1 polymer ?
#
loop_
_entity_poly.entity_id
_entity_poly.type
_entity_poly.pdbx_seq_one_letter_code
_entity_poly.pdbx_strand_id
1 'polypeptide(L)'
;MSELNEEQLAALERERAQIFMPRWFGDLLGARLSFGDTFWLGLFGVLMFVVPGVVLISGLLYAQATALMVPFLKLIAGLYSLWALLILRALITRGGRGGWAVTGYVLTVMIAAGALLTAATL
;
A
#
# COMPACT_ATOMS: atom_id res chain seq x y z
N MET A 1 -27.27 2.89 14.16
CA MET A 1 -25.86 3.08 14.52
C MET A 1 -25.86 3.88 15.81
N SER A 2 -25.31 3.38 16.92
CA SER A 2 -25.22 4.23 18.12
C SER A 2 -24.22 5.33 17.81
N GLU A 3 -24.59 6.57 18.08
CA GLU A 3 -23.64 7.68 18.01
C GLU A 3 -22.48 7.35 18.96
N LEU A 4 -21.26 7.38 18.44
CA LEU A 4 -20.06 7.18 19.24
C LEU A 4 -19.98 8.32 20.26
N ASN A 5 -19.66 8.02 21.51
CA ASN A 5 -19.47 9.08 22.50
C ASN A 5 -18.14 9.84 22.23
N GLU A 6 -17.98 11.01 22.84
CA GLU A 6 -16.78 11.85 22.65
C GLU A 6 -15.47 11.12 23.02
N GLU A 7 -15.51 10.24 24.03
CA GLU A 7 -14.33 9.44 24.43
C GLU A 7 -13.92 8.41 23.36
N GLN A 8 -14.89 7.77 22.71
CA GLN A 8 -14.68 6.82 21.61
C GLN A 8 -14.14 7.53 20.37
N LEU A 9 -14.62 8.75 20.08
CA LEU A 9 -14.07 9.58 19.02
C LEU A 9 -12.62 9.97 19.31
N ALA A 10 -12.32 10.44 20.52
CA ALA A 10 -10.96 10.78 20.94
C ALA A 10 -10.01 9.58 20.97
N ALA A 11 -10.51 8.37 21.22
CA ALA A 11 -9.73 7.14 21.13
C ALA A 11 -9.40 6.79 19.67
N LEU A 12 -10.38 6.89 18.76
CA LEU A 12 -10.18 6.66 17.32
C LEU A 12 -9.22 7.68 16.71
N GLU A 13 -9.28 8.95 17.11
CA GLU A 13 -8.33 9.97 16.66
C GLU A 13 -6.90 9.64 17.09
N ARG A 14 -6.72 9.20 18.34
CA ARG A 14 -5.40 8.77 18.85
C ARG A 14 -4.85 7.55 18.11
N GLU A 15 -5.70 6.62 17.73
CA GLU A 15 -5.31 5.45 16.94
C GLU A 15 -4.94 5.86 15.50
N ARG A 16 -5.77 6.71 14.87
CA ARG A 16 -5.52 7.22 13.51
C ARG A 16 -4.28 8.09 13.40
N ALA A 17 -3.96 8.86 14.44
CA ALA A 17 -2.74 9.67 14.50
C ALA A 17 -1.45 8.83 14.43
N GLN A 18 -1.53 7.52 14.68
CA GLN A 18 -0.38 6.62 14.58
C GLN A 18 -0.22 6.00 13.20
N ILE A 19 -1.19 6.14 12.30
CA ILE A 19 -1.10 5.61 10.93
C ILE A 19 0.07 6.29 10.20
N PHE A 20 0.84 5.50 9.45
CA PHE A 20 2.07 5.91 8.76
C PHE A 20 3.23 6.36 9.65
N MET A 21 3.14 6.20 10.98
CA MET A 21 4.31 6.29 11.84
C MET A 21 5.23 5.06 11.66
N PRO A 22 6.53 5.13 11.97
CA PRO A 22 7.45 3.99 11.81
C PRO A 22 6.96 2.70 12.48
N ARG A 23 6.36 2.81 13.66
CA ARG A 23 5.76 1.66 14.37
C ARG A 23 4.62 1.02 13.58
N TRP A 24 3.78 1.81 12.93
CA TRP A 24 2.66 1.32 12.13
C TRP A 24 3.12 0.43 10.97
N PHE A 25 4.25 0.77 10.31
CA PHE A 25 4.83 -0.09 9.29
C PHE A 25 5.30 -1.44 9.86
N GLY A 26 5.87 -1.44 11.07
CA GLY A 26 6.22 -2.67 11.78
C GLY A 26 4.98 -3.53 12.10
N ASP A 27 3.90 -2.91 12.56
CA ASP A 27 2.64 -3.59 12.86
C ASP A 27 1.94 -4.11 11.59
N LEU A 28 2.00 -3.36 10.49
CA LEU A 28 1.50 -3.76 9.17
C LEU A 28 2.24 -5.00 8.65
N LEU A 29 3.57 -4.93 8.54
CA LEU A 29 4.39 -6.02 8.01
C LEU A 29 4.48 -7.22 8.96
N GLY A 30 4.26 -6.98 10.25
CA GLY A 30 4.14 -7.98 11.31
C GLY A 30 2.76 -8.65 11.37
N ALA A 31 1.82 -8.31 10.48
CA ALA A 31 0.46 -8.84 10.44
C ALA A 31 -0.33 -8.63 11.74
N ARG A 32 -0.07 -7.51 12.43
CA ARG A 32 -0.72 -7.13 13.70
C ARG A 32 -1.97 -6.26 13.50
N LEU A 33 -2.12 -5.66 12.32
CA LEU A 33 -3.30 -4.88 11.96
C LEU A 33 -4.49 -5.77 11.60
N SER A 34 -5.69 -5.18 11.52
CA SER A 34 -6.85 -5.89 10.99
C SER A 34 -6.64 -6.27 9.52
N PHE A 35 -7.39 -7.26 9.02
CA PHE A 35 -7.31 -7.64 7.60
C PHE A 35 -7.65 -6.45 6.69
N GLY A 36 -8.70 -5.69 7.05
CA GLY A 36 -9.14 -4.51 6.30
C GLY A 36 -8.08 -3.42 6.25
N ASP A 37 -7.46 -3.09 7.39
CA ASP A 37 -6.42 -2.07 7.45
C ASP A 37 -5.17 -2.50 6.70
N THR A 38 -4.77 -3.77 6.86
CA THR A 38 -3.63 -4.34 6.13
C THR A 38 -3.85 -4.26 4.63
N PHE A 39 -5.06 -4.54 4.16
CA PHE A 39 -5.39 -4.50 2.74
C PHE A 39 -5.50 -3.06 2.22
N TRP A 40 -6.37 -2.24 2.80
CA TRP A 40 -6.67 -0.90 2.30
C TRP A 40 -5.51 0.07 2.52
N LEU A 41 -5.03 0.19 3.76
CA LEU A 41 -3.96 1.15 4.08
C LEU A 41 -2.61 0.65 3.56
N GLY A 42 -2.38 -0.67 3.59
CA GLY A 42 -1.18 -1.28 3.04
C GLY A 42 -1.07 -1.07 1.53
N LEU A 43 -2.12 -1.32 0.74
CA LEU A 43 -2.04 -1.19 -0.72
C LEU A 43 -2.24 0.23 -1.23
N PHE A 44 -3.19 0.97 -0.65
CA PHE A 44 -3.64 2.25 -1.22
C PHE A 44 -3.28 3.45 -0.33
N GLY A 45 -3.21 3.27 0.98
CA GLY A 45 -2.83 4.33 1.91
C GLY A 45 -1.44 4.90 1.61
N VAL A 46 -0.44 4.04 1.42
CA VAL A 46 0.93 4.45 1.08
C VAL A 46 1.01 5.15 -0.29
N LEU A 47 0.14 4.75 -1.24
CA LEU A 47 0.11 5.36 -2.57
C LEU A 47 -0.32 6.84 -2.57
N MET A 48 -1.03 7.29 -1.53
CA MET A 48 -1.38 8.72 -1.39
C MET A 48 -0.14 9.63 -1.33
N PHE A 49 1.00 9.11 -0.88
CA PHE A 49 2.27 9.84 -0.84
C PHE A 49 3.18 9.48 -2.01
N VAL A 50 3.24 8.19 -2.36
CA VAL A 50 4.14 7.71 -3.42
C VAL A 50 3.73 8.23 -4.80
N VAL A 51 2.44 8.19 -5.15
CA VAL A 51 1.99 8.59 -6.50
C VAL A 51 2.30 10.06 -6.80
N PRO A 52 1.97 11.05 -5.93
CA PRO A 52 2.38 12.43 -6.16
C PRO A 52 3.89 12.59 -6.32
N GLY A 53 4.69 11.91 -5.48
CA GLY A 53 6.16 11.94 -5.58
C GLY A 53 6.66 11.41 -6.92
N VAL A 54 6.13 10.27 -7.38
CA VAL A 54 6.47 9.67 -8.67
C VAL A 54 6.10 10.60 -9.83
N VAL A 55 4.93 11.24 -9.78
CA VAL A 55 4.50 12.19 -10.80
C VAL A 55 5.42 13.41 -10.87
N LEU A 56 5.78 13.99 -9.72
CA LEU A 56 6.70 15.13 -9.67
C LEU A 56 8.09 14.78 -10.22
N ILE A 57 8.66 13.65 -9.79
CA ILE A 57 9.96 13.19 -10.29
C ILE A 57 9.88 12.88 -11.79
N SER A 58 8.79 12.25 -12.25
CA SER A 58 8.60 11.95 -13.67
C SER A 58 8.54 13.22 -14.51
N GLY A 59 7.85 14.27 -14.05
CA GLY A 59 7.81 15.57 -14.72
C GLY A 59 9.19 16.21 -14.83
N LEU A 60 9.99 16.13 -13.76
CA LEU A 60 11.37 16.63 -13.77
C LEU A 60 12.27 15.82 -14.71
N LEU A 61 12.19 14.49 -14.69
CA LEU A 61 12.94 13.61 -15.59
C LEU A 61 12.54 13.84 -17.04
N TYR A 62 11.26 14.04 -17.32
CA TYR A 62 10.80 14.35 -18.66
C TYR A 62 11.44 15.64 -19.21
N ALA A 63 11.51 16.69 -18.37
CA ALA A 63 12.10 17.98 -18.75
C ALA A 63 13.63 17.94 -18.88
N GLN A 64 14.33 17.23 -17.99
CA GLN A 64 15.79 17.37 -17.84
C GLN A 64 16.59 16.14 -18.31
N ALA A 65 16.00 14.94 -18.30
CA ALA A 65 16.72 13.68 -18.50
C ALA A 65 15.79 12.56 -19.00
N THR A 66 15.15 12.77 -20.15
CA THR A 66 14.08 11.90 -20.66
C THR A 66 14.50 10.43 -20.81
N ALA A 67 15.79 10.16 -21.07
CA ALA A 67 16.36 8.82 -21.16
C ALA A 67 16.24 8.01 -19.84
N LEU A 68 16.14 8.69 -18.69
CA LEU A 68 15.98 8.05 -17.38
C LEU A 68 14.51 7.75 -17.01
N MET A 69 13.55 8.21 -17.81
CA MET A 69 12.13 8.09 -17.49
C MET A 69 11.68 6.62 -17.43
N VAL A 70 12.03 5.82 -18.44
CA VAL A 70 11.66 4.39 -18.48
C VAL A 70 12.36 3.60 -17.35
N PRO A 71 13.68 3.71 -17.14
CA PRO A 71 14.35 3.09 -15.98
C PRO A 71 13.71 3.46 -14.64
N PHE A 72 13.36 4.73 -14.44
CA PHE A 72 12.70 5.21 -13.23
C PHE A 72 11.34 4.54 -13.01
N LEU A 73 10.48 4.54 -14.03
CA LEU A 73 9.15 3.92 -13.94
C LEU A 73 9.24 2.41 -13.73
N LYS A 74 10.19 1.72 -14.39
CA LYS A 74 10.46 0.29 -14.14
C LYS A 74 10.87 0.03 -12.70
N LEU A 75 11.75 0.87 -12.14
CA LEU A 75 12.18 0.76 -10.74
C LEU A 75 10.99 0.93 -9.80
N ILE A 76 10.17 1.96 -9.99
CA ILE A 76 8.98 2.21 -9.16
C ILE A 76 7.98 1.05 -9.25
N ALA A 77 7.72 0.54 -10.44
CA ALA A 77 6.85 -0.62 -10.63
C ALA A 77 7.40 -1.87 -9.91
N GLY A 78 8.71 -2.11 -9.99
CA GLY A 78 9.37 -3.21 -9.27
C GLY A 78 9.26 -3.07 -7.75
N LEU A 79 9.50 -1.87 -7.22
CA LEU A 79 9.32 -1.58 -5.79
C LEU A 79 7.87 -1.77 -5.35
N TYR A 80 6.90 -1.33 -6.16
CA TYR A 80 5.49 -1.51 -5.85
C TYR A 80 5.07 -2.99 -5.88
N SER A 81 5.61 -3.80 -6.81
CA SER A 81 5.43 -5.26 -6.79
C SER A 81 5.94 -5.87 -5.50
N LEU A 82 7.18 -5.54 -5.09
CA LEU A 82 7.75 -6.04 -3.84
C LEU A 82 6.91 -5.65 -2.63
N TRP A 83 6.46 -4.40 -2.60
CA TRP A 83 5.55 -3.91 -1.55
C TRP A 83 4.24 -4.71 -1.51
N ALA A 84 3.57 -4.90 -2.65
CA ALA A 84 2.33 -5.67 -2.74
C ALA A 84 2.51 -7.13 -2.28
N LEU A 85 3.66 -7.76 -2.55
CA LEU A 85 4.00 -9.10 -2.04
C LEU A 85 4.18 -9.13 -0.52
N LEU A 86 4.79 -8.09 0.06
CA LEU A 86 4.90 -7.97 1.52
C LEU A 86 3.53 -7.81 2.17
N ILE A 87 2.63 -7.02 1.57
CA ILE A 87 1.24 -6.90 2.02
C ILE A 87 0.50 -8.23 1.88
N LEU A 88 0.65 -8.93 0.75
CA LEU A 88 0.04 -10.25 0.54
C LEU A 88 0.47 -11.23 1.63
N ARG A 89 1.77 -11.27 1.95
CA ARG A 89 2.29 -12.09 3.06
C ARG A 89 1.61 -11.72 4.38
N ALA A 90 1.51 -10.42 4.69
CA ALA A 90 0.86 -9.96 5.91
C ALA A 90 -0.62 -10.36 5.97
N LEU A 91 -1.36 -10.23 4.86
CA LEU A 91 -2.76 -10.63 4.75
C LEU A 91 -2.94 -12.14 4.95
N ILE A 92 -2.07 -12.96 4.36
CA ILE A 92 -2.11 -14.42 4.50
C ILE A 92 -1.83 -14.79 5.96
N THR A 93 -0.83 -14.16 6.58
CA THR A 93 -0.46 -14.41 7.97
C THR A 93 -1.56 -13.98 8.94
N ARG A 94 -2.22 -12.84 8.70
CA ARG A 94 -3.31 -12.34 9.54
C ARG A 94 -4.53 -13.27 9.50
N GLY A 95 -4.78 -13.85 8.32
CA GLY A 95 -5.95 -14.66 8.02
C GLY A 95 -7.22 -13.82 7.89
N GLY A 96 -7.97 -14.03 6.81
CA GLY A 96 -9.31 -13.49 6.61
C GLY A 96 -10.31 -14.62 6.33
N ARG A 97 -11.58 -14.41 6.67
CA ARG A 97 -12.67 -15.36 6.40
C ARG A 97 -13.72 -14.74 5.49
N GLY A 98 -14.35 -15.59 4.67
CA GLY A 98 -15.42 -15.22 3.76
C GLY A 98 -14.94 -14.70 2.40
N GLY A 99 -15.89 -14.48 1.49
CA GLY A 99 -15.60 -14.07 0.10
C GLY A 99 -14.82 -12.76 -0.01
N TRP A 100 -15.02 -11.83 0.93
CA TRP A 100 -14.26 -10.58 0.99
C TRP A 100 -12.74 -10.80 1.13
N ALA A 101 -12.33 -11.76 1.97
CA ALA A 101 -10.91 -12.04 2.16
C ALA A 101 -10.29 -12.63 0.88
N VAL A 102 -11.00 -13.53 0.20
CA VAL A 102 -10.59 -14.10 -1.09
C VAL A 102 -10.37 -13.01 -2.14
N THR A 103 -11.33 -12.08 -2.26
CA THR A 103 -11.19 -10.94 -3.18
C THR A 103 -9.97 -10.10 -2.85
N GLY A 104 -9.72 -9.84 -1.55
CA GLY A 104 -8.53 -9.12 -1.10
C GLY A 104 -7.23 -9.80 -1.53
N TYR A 105 -7.10 -11.11 -1.31
CA TYR A 105 -5.94 -11.89 -1.76
C TYR A 105 -5.76 -11.84 -3.28
N VAL A 106 -6.82 -12.14 -4.04
CA VAL A 106 -6.77 -12.19 -5.51
C VAL A 106 -6.39 -10.83 -6.08
N LEU A 107 -7.00 -9.74 -5.61
CA LEU A 107 -6.65 -8.40 -6.07
C LEU A 107 -5.19 -8.06 -5.75
N THR A 108 -4.72 -8.40 -4.55
CA THR A 108 -3.34 -8.14 -4.14
C THR A 108 -2.35 -8.89 -5.05
N VAL A 109 -2.65 -10.15 -5.40
CA VAL A 109 -1.84 -10.93 -6.34
C VAL A 109 -1.84 -10.30 -7.73
N MET A 110 -3.01 -9.90 -8.25
CA MET A 110 -3.11 -9.25 -9.56
C MET A 110 -2.32 -7.94 -9.61
N ILE A 111 -2.37 -7.14 -8.54
CA ILE A 111 -1.59 -5.90 -8.43
C ILE A 111 -0.09 -6.21 -8.42
N ALA A 112 0.37 -7.15 -7.60
CA ALA A 112 1.77 -7.53 -7.54
C ALA A 112 2.27 -8.04 -8.90
N ALA A 113 1.53 -8.95 -9.53
CA ALA A 113 1.88 -9.50 -10.83
C ALA A 113 1.87 -8.45 -11.94
N GLY A 114 0.86 -7.56 -11.96
CA GLY A 114 0.76 -6.48 -12.94
C GLY A 114 1.90 -5.47 -12.81
N ALA A 115 2.27 -5.12 -11.57
CA ALA A 115 3.40 -4.24 -11.30
C ALA A 115 4.73 -4.90 -11.70
N LEU A 116 4.91 -6.20 -11.42
CA LEU A 116 6.09 -6.94 -11.85
C LEU A 116 6.22 -7.02 -13.37
N LEU A 117 5.12 -7.33 -14.06
CA LEU A 117 5.08 -7.37 -15.52
C LEU A 117 5.45 -6.01 -16.10
N THR A 118 4.84 -4.94 -15.57
CA THR A 118 5.17 -3.56 -15.96
C THR A 118 6.66 -3.29 -15.76
N ALA A 119 7.22 -3.65 -14.61
CA ALA A 119 8.65 -3.46 -14.35
C ALA A 119 9.56 -4.22 -15.34
N ALA A 120 9.13 -5.39 -15.80
CA ALA A 120 9.87 -6.19 -16.76
C ALA A 120 9.75 -5.68 -18.21
N THR A 121 8.57 -5.18 -18.60
CA THR A 121 8.24 -4.96 -20.02
C THR A 121 8.18 -3.51 -20.47
N LEU A 122 8.12 -2.53 -19.56
CA LEU A 122 8.04 -1.10 -19.90
C LEU A 122 9.24 -0.60 -20.73
#